data_AF-I7IU50-F1
#
_entry.id   AF-I7IU50-F1
#
_cell.length_a   1.000
_cell.length_b   1.000
_cell.length_c   1.000
_cell.angle_alpha   90.00
_cell.angle_beta   90.00
_cell.angle_gamma   90.00
#
_symmetry.space_group_name_H-M   'P 1'
#
loop_
_entity.id
_entity.type
_entity.pdbx_description
1 polymer ?
#
loop_
_entity_poly.entity_id
_entity_poly.type
_entity_poly.pdbx_seq_one_letter_code
_entity_poly.pdbx_strand_id
1 'polypeptide(L)'
;MVLGVTYIMINSIIFLKMNQRENESNIKSLAESIDELKMLLDVNQSRIEKKIFELKKNLLTQCEQDNGSSRHKNIAKLLLLVVKMKDSLLKKEKLDDYVNAVRPLILELDDPELENALSELGGLKEVSTLHELRSSFEKIIDAINYNKSMLFQKIISNWVKIKDKNDPLMMKLVEIEELINDNDWQGITTVVGNLTHPEFKPWLNRLNSFIIAYRNISIIYRYLLQYIS
;
A
#
# COMPACT_ATOMS: atom_id res chain seq x y z
N MET A 1 -3.57 9.12 -12.49
CA MET A 1 -3.90 8.12 -13.53
C MET A 1 -4.40 8.78 -14.82
N VAL A 2 -5.30 9.77 -14.76
CA VAL A 2 -5.85 10.47 -15.94
C VAL A 2 -4.79 11.21 -16.79
N LEU A 3 -3.79 11.85 -16.17
CA LEU A 3 -2.74 12.60 -16.89
C LEU A 3 -1.78 11.71 -17.72
N GLY A 4 -1.51 10.49 -17.26
CA GLY A 4 -0.66 9.54 -17.98
C GLY A 4 -1.34 9.00 -19.24
N VAL A 5 -2.66 8.80 -19.19
CA VAL A 5 -3.47 8.34 -20.32
C VAL A 5 -3.50 9.40 -21.43
N THR A 6 -3.63 10.68 -21.08
CA THR A 6 -3.58 11.79 -22.05
C THR A 6 -2.22 11.92 -22.73
N TYR A 7 -1.10 11.73 -22.00
CA TYR A 7 0.24 11.81 -22.57
C TYR A 7 0.50 10.69 -23.59
N ILE A 8 0.09 9.46 -23.28
CA ILE A 8 0.24 8.31 -24.18
C ILE A 8 -0.63 8.48 -25.45
N MET A 9 -1.86 8.98 -25.29
CA MET A 9 -2.80 9.18 -26.40
C MET A 9 -2.30 10.28 -27.37
N ILE A 10 -1.76 11.38 -26.85
CA ILE A 10 -1.16 12.44 -27.68
C ILE A 10 0.05 11.92 -28.45
N ASN A 11 0.96 11.18 -27.79
CA ASN A 11 2.13 10.59 -28.46
C ASN A 11 1.75 9.58 -29.55
N SER A 12 0.67 8.81 -29.31
CA SER A 12 0.17 7.83 -30.27
C SER A 12 -0.46 8.49 -31.51
N ILE A 13 -1.19 9.59 -31.32
CA ILE A 13 -1.75 10.40 -32.41
C ILE A 13 -0.63 11.05 -33.23
N ILE A 14 0.43 11.53 -32.59
CA ILE A 14 1.59 12.13 -33.27
C ILE A 14 2.34 11.09 -34.11
N PHE A 15 2.59 9.90 -33.55
CA PHE A 15 3.26 8.80 -34.26
C PHE A 15 2.46 8.34 -35.49
N LEU A 16 1.13 8.22 -35.35
CA LEU A 16 0.22 7.92 -36.47
C LEU A 16 0.24 9.01 -37.55
N LYS A 17 0.34 10.29 -37.16
CA LYS A 17 0.34 11.42 -38.10
C LYS A 17 1.70 11.61 -38.80
N MET A 18 2.81 11.27 -38.13
CA MET A 18 4.16 11.21 -38.72
C MET A 18 4.28 10.11 -39.78
N ASN A 19 3.72 8.93 -39.53
CA ASN A 19 3.69 7.83 -40.51
C ASN A 19 2.82 8.10 -41.75
N GLN A 20 2.00 9.15 -41.73
CA GLN A 20 1.08 9.49 -42.84
C GLN A 20 1.60 10.57 -43.79
N ARG A 21 2.75 11.24 -43.55
CA ARG A 21 3.21 12.35 -44.41
C ARG A 21 4.73 12.42 -44.61
N GLU A 22 5.19 12.05 -45.81
CA GLU A 22 6.55 12.32 -46.33
C GLU A 22 6.68 13.77 -46.86
N ASN A 23 6.71 14.78 -45.99
CA ASN A 23 7.11 16.12 -46.46
C ASN A 23 7.83 16.93 -45.36
N GLU A 24 9.12 17.19 -45.54
CA GLU A 24 10.04 17.77 -44.55
C GLU A 24 9.58 19.13 -43.99
N SER A 25 8.92 19.97 -44.80
CA SER A 25 8.42 21.28 -44.35
C SER A 25 7.30 21.15 -43.30
N ASN A 26 6.48 20.11 -43.41
CA ASN A 26 5.40 19.85 -42.46
C ASN A 26 5.93 19.27 -41.15
N ILE A 27 7.01 18.48 -41.21
CA ILE A 27 7.67 17.89 -40.03
C ILE A 27 8.24 18.99 -39.14
N LYS A 28 8.87 20.02 -39.71
CA LYS A 28 9.40 21.16 -38.94
C LYS A 28 8.30 21.96 -38.24
N SER A 29 7.21 22.29 -38.94
CA SER A 29 6.06 22.99 -38.32
C SER A 29 5.37 22.17 -37.23
N LEU A 30 5.36 20.84 -37.38
CA LEU A 30 4.80 19.91 -36.40
C LEU A 30 5.70 19.82 -35.17
N ALA A 31 7.02 19.82 -35.33
CA ALA A 31 7.97 19.84 -34.23
C ALA A 31 7.85 21.13 -33.39
N GLU A 32 7.74 22.29 -34.04
CA GLU A 32 7.50 23.57 -33.36
C GLU A 32 6.16 23.57 -32.60
N SER A 33 5.11 23.04 -33.22
CA SER A 33 3.79 22.88 -32.57
C SER A 33 3.84 21.93 -31.36
N ILE A 34 4.70 20.90 -31.41
CA ILE A 34 4.91 19.95 -30.30
C ILE A 34 5.66 20.61 -29.15
N ASP A 35 6.67 21.42 -29.44
CA ASP A 35 7.42 22.13 -28.41
C ASP A 35 6.56 23.20 -27.72
N GLU A 36 5.67 23.87 -28.47
CA GLU A 36 4.65 24.76 -27.91
C GLU A 36 3.64 24.01 -27.02
N LEU A 37 3.19 22.82 -27.45
CA LEU A 37 2.31 21.96 -26.67
C LEU A 37 2.98 21.47 -25.37
N LYS A 38 4.25 21.07 -25.42
CA LYS A 38 5.03 20.67 -24.23
C LYS A 38 5.16 21.83 -23.26
N MET A 39 5.54 23.01 -23.75
CA MET A 39 5.60 24.24 -22.95
C MET A 39 4.27 24.54 -22.26
N LEU A 40 3.15 24.45 -22.98
CA LEU A 40 1.81 24.66 -22.41
C LEU A 40 1.46 23.57 -21.38
N LEU A 41 1.89 22.33 -21.59
CA LEU A 41 1.67 21.24 -20.64
C LEU A 41 2.47 21.47 -19.35
N ASP A 42 3.74 21.85 -19.44
CA ASP A 42 4.62 22.11 -18.30
C ASP A 42 4.14 23.33 -17.49
N VAL A 43 3.70 24.38 -18.18
CA VAL A 43 3.09 25.57 -17.52
C VAL A 43 1.79 25.19 -16.81
N ASN A 44 0.96 24.34 -17.41
CA ASN A 44 -0.27 23.90 -16.76
C ASN A 44 0.01 22.93 -15.60
N GLN A 45 0.98 22.04 -15.74
CA GLN A 45 1.41 21.15 -14.67
C GLN A 45 1.94 21.94 -13.47
N SER A 46 2.85 22.90 -13.70
CA SER A 46 3.37 23.76 -12.62
C SER A 46 2.27 24.60 -11.97
N ARG A 47 1.29 25.10 -12.73
CA ARG A 47 0.10 25.80 -12.18
C ARG A 47 -0.77 24.89 -11.32
N ILE A 48 -0.98 23.65 -11.74
CA ILE A 48 -1.74 22.65 -10.98
C ILE A 48 -0.98 22.30 -9.69
N GLU A 49 0.32 22.04 -9.78
CA GLU A 49 1.18 21.75 -8.63
C GLU A 49 1.19 22.91 -7.64
N LYS A 50 1.28 24.15 -8.12
CA LYS A 50 1.19 25.36 -7.29
C LYS A 50 -0.18 25.48 -6.62
N LYS A 51 -1.28 25.26 -7.35
CA LYS A 51 -2.63 25.26 -6.76
C LYS A 51 -2.82 24.14 -5.73
N ILE A 52 -2.28 22.95 -5.97
CA ILE A 52 -2.30 21.84 -5.00
C ILE A 52 -1.49 22.22 -3.76
N PHE A 53 -0.33 22.85 -3.93
CA PHE A 53 0.50 23.32 -2.83
C PHE A 53 -0.21 24.41 -2.02
N GLU A 54 -0.82 25.40 -2.69
CA GLU A 54 -1.61 26.45 -2.04
C GLU A 54 -2.82 25.86 -1.32
N LEU A 55 -3.53 24.89 -1.89
CA LEU A 55 -4.63 24.18 -1.22
C LEU A 55 -4.14 23.44 0.03
N LYS A 56 -3.03 22.71 -0.07
CA LYS A 56 -2.41 22.03 1.09
C LYS A 56 -2.01 23.01 2.18
N LYS A 57 -1.40 24.14 1.79
CA LYS A 57 -1.00 25.21 2.71
C LYS A 57 -2.22 25.85 3.37
N ASN A 58 -3.26 26.16 2.60
CA ASN A 58 -4.48 26.79 3.09
C ASN A 58 -5.26 25.86 4.03
N LEU A 59 -5.29 24.55 3.75
CA LEU A 59 -5.81 23.53 4.66
C LEU A 59 -5.05 23.51 5.99
N LEU A 60 -3.72 23.66 5.94
CA LEU A 60 -2.87 23.74 7.13
C LEU A 60 -3.15 25.01 7.95
N THR A 61 -3.31 26.16 7.30
CA THR A 61 -3.53 27.45 7.97
C THR A 61 -4.96 27.66 8.46
N GLN A 62 -5.99 27.16 7.76
CA GLN A 62 -7.37 27.17 8.29
C GLN A 62 -7.51 26.32 9.56
N CYS A 63 -6.66 25.31 9.68
CA CYS A 63 -6.55 24.48 10.88
C CYS A 63 -5.89 25.22 12.07
N GLU A 64 -5.22 26.35 11.89
CA GLU A 64 -4.49 27.04 12.98
C GLU A 64 -5.27 28.18 13.63
N GLN A 65 -6.38 28.65 13.04
CA GLN A 65 -7.06 29.88 13.49
C GLN A 65 -8.38 29.68 14.24
N ASP A 66 -8.91 28.46 14.35
CA ASP A 66 -10.17 28.22 15.05
C ASP A 66 -9.91 27.57 16.42
N ASN A 67 -10.10 28.33 17.50
CA ASN A 67 -9.82 27.91 18.87
C ASN A 67 -10.86 26.92 19.43
N GLY A 68 -11.93 26.62 18.69
CA GLY A 68 -12.81 25.45 18.90
C GLY A 68 -12.38 24.22 18.08
N SER A 69 -11.40 24.35 17.18
CA SER A 69 -11.02 23.35 16.17
C SER A 69 -9.87 22.43 16.54
N SER A 70 -9.16 22.64 17.64
CA SER A 70 -7.99 21.82 18.00
C SER A 70 -8.34 20.34 18.15
N ARG A 71 -9.49 20.02 18.79
CA ARG A 71 -9.99 18.65 18.95
C ARG A 71 -10.35 18.02 17.60
N HIS A 72 -11.10 18.73 16.74
CA HIS A 72 -11.48 18.25 15.41
C HIS A 72 -10.27 18.10 14.47
N LYS A 73 -9.31 19.03 14.53
CA LYS A 73 -8.01 18.96 13.84
C LYS A 73 -7.19 17.77 14.29
N ASN A 74 -7.16 17.51 15.60
CA ASN A 74 -6.45 16.37 16.17
C ASN A 74 -7.11 15.05 15.72
N ILE A 75 -8.44 14.96 15.71
CA ILE A 75 -9.18 13.78 15.18
C ILE A 75 -8.92 13.57 13.68
N ALA A 76 -9.00 14.61 12.86
CA ALA A 76 -8.71 14.50 11.42
C ALA A 76 -7.26 14.06 11.13
N LYS A 77 -6.30 14.64 11.88
CA LYS A 77 -4.90 14.23 11.83
C LYS A 77 -4.72 12.78 12.29
N LEU A 78 -5.44 12.36 13.33
CA LEU A 78 -5.38 11.02 13.88
C LEU A 78 -5.91 9.99 12.88
N LEU A 79 -7.06 10.25 12.26
CA LEU A 79 -7.63 9.39 11.21
C LEU A 79 -6.68 9.26 10.02
N LEU A 80 -6.07 10.36 9.58
CA LEU A 80 -5.08 10.31 8.50
C LEU A 80 -3.88 9.44 8.87
N LEU A 81 -3.37 9.56 10.11
CA LEU A 81 -2.27 8.73 10.59
C LEU A 81 -2.66 7.26 10.69
N VAL A 82 -3.86 6.95 11.16
CA VAL A 82 -4.38 5.57 11.26
C VAL A 82 -4.58 4.94 9.87
N VAL A 83 -5.08 5.71 8.89
CA VAL A 83 -5.16 5.26 7.48
C VAL A 83 -3.76 5.00 6.92
N LYS A 84 -2.79 5.89 7.17
CA LYS A 84 -1.39 5.68 6.76
C LYS A 84 -0.76 4.48 7.46
N MET A 85 -1.12 4.22 8.70
CA MET A 85 -0.67 3.07 9.47
C MET A 85 -1.16 1.76 8.84
N LYS A 86 -2.45 1.70 8.45
CA LYS A 86 -3.00 0.58 7.66
C LYS A 86 -2.27 0.41 6.32
N ASP A 87 -2.09 1.50 5.59
CA ASP A 87 -1.38 1.49 4.30
C ASP A 87 0.07 0.99 4.44
N SER A 88 0.77 1.40 5.51
CA SER A 88 2.12 0.98 5.84
C SER A 88 2.19 -0.54 6.04
N LEU A 89 1.24 -1.08 6.80
CA LEU A 89 1.11 -2.51 7.07
C LEU A 89 0.89 -3.34 5.79
N LEU A 90 0.17 -2.78 4.81
CA LEU A 90 -0.06 -3.42 3.51
C LEU A 90 1.11 -3.25 2.53
N LYS A 91 1.94 -2.22 2.70
CA LYS A 91 3.03 -1.83 1.78
C LYS A 91 4.41 -2.21 2.38
N LYS A 92 5.46 -1.44 2.10
CA LYS A 92 6.85 -1.70 2.54
C LYS A 92 7.36 -0.66 3.55
N GLU A 93 6.45 -0.06 4.29
CA GLU A 93 6.80 0.99 5.26
C GLU A 93 6.80 0.41 6.68
N LYS A 94 7.58 1.03 7.59
CA LYS A 94 7.64 0.60 8.98
C LYS A 94 6.43 1.11 9.76
N LEU A 95 5.90 0.27 10.64
CA LEU A 95 4.72 0.56 11.45
C LEU A 95 5.04 1.48 12.66
N ASP A 96 6.22 1.31 13.25
CA ASP A 96 6.61 1.92 14.54
C ASP A 96 6.55 3.45 14.53
N ASP A 97 6.94 4.07 13.42
CA ASP A 97 6.92 5.53 13.26
C ASP A 97 5.50 6.09 13.38
N TYR A 98 4.51 5.35 12.87
CA TYR A 98 3.10 5.73 12.95
C TYR A 98 2.53 5.50 14.36
N VAL A 99 2.89 4.40 15.03
CA VAL A 99 2.44 4.12 16.41
C VAL A 99 2.91 5.23 17.37
N ASN A 100 4.17 5.65 17.23
CA ASN A 100 4.72 6.75 18.03
C ASN A 100 4.05 8.10 17.73
N ALA A 101 3.69 8.36 16.46
CA ALA A 101 3.02 9.59 16.06
C ALA A 101 1.55 9.66 16.54
N VAL A 102 0.87 8.51 16.62
CA VAL A 102 -0.54 8.40 17.04
C VAL A 102 -0.69 8.42 18.56
N ARG A 103 0.29 7.90 19.30
CA ARG A 103 0.24 7.77 20.77
C ARG A 103 -0.16 9.03 21.54
N PRO A 104 0.51 10.19 21.38
CA PRO A 104 0.14 11.38 22.14
C PRO A 104 -1.28 11.85 21.82
N LEU A 105 -1.73 11.69 20.57
CA LEU A 105 -3.05 12.12 20.12
C LEU A 105 -4.19 11.21 20.63
N ILE A 106 -3.93 9.91 20.82
CA ILE A 106 -4.89 8.99 21.43
C ILE A 106 -5.03 9.29 22.93
N LEU A 107 -3.92 9.53 23.64
CA LEU A 107 -3.95 9.83 25.07
C LEU A 107 -4.71 11.13 25.39
N GLU A 108 -4.73 12.10 24.47
CA GLU A 108 -5.55 13.31 24.60
C GLU A 108 -7.07 13.04 24.57
N LEU A 109 -7.50 11.89 24.05
CA LEU A 109 -8.93 11.54 23.95
C LEU A 109 -9.48 10.89 25.21
N ASP A 110 -8.61 10.41 26.12
CA ASP A 110 -8.97 9.70 27.36
C ASP A 110 -9.99 8.57 27.11
N ASP A 111 -9.76 7.80 26.03
CA ASP A 111 -10.60 6.68 25.61
C ASP A 111 -9.88 5.35 25.90
N PRO A 112 -10.37 4.56 26.88
CA PRO A 112 -9.73 3.30 27.29
C PRO A 112 -9.62 2.26 26.16
N GLU A 113 -10.55 2.25 25.21
CA GLU A 113 -10.57 1.29 24.10
C GLU A 113 -9.50 1.65 23.06
N LEU A 114 -9.34 2.95 22.79
CA LEU A 114 -8.27 3.45 21.93
C LEU A 114 -6.88 3.23 22.56
N GLU A 115 -6.75 3.48 23.86
CA GLU A 115 -5.51 3.25 24.59
C GLU A 115 -5.12 1.77 24.64
N ASN A 116 -6.09 0.89 24.89
CA ASN A 116 -5.86 -0.56 24.90
C ASN A 116 -5.40 -1.05 23.53
N ALA A 117 -6.10 -0.66 22.45
CA ALA A 117 -5.71 -1.03 21.09
C ALA A 117 -4.32 -0.50 20.70
N LEU A 118 -3.97 0.70 21.16
CA LEU A 118 -2.64 1.27 20.96
C LEU A 118 -1.56 0.55 21.76
N SER A 119 -1.86 0.12 22.99
CA SER A 119 -0.95 -0.64 23.85
C SER A 119 -0.63 -1.99 23.22
N GLU A 120 -1.65 -2.69 22.73
CA GLU A 120 -1.48 -3.95 21.97
C GLU A 120 -0.57 -3.76 20.75
N LEU A 121 -0.73 -2.66 20.00
CA LEU A 121 0.17 -2.31 18.91
C LEU A 121 1.60 -2.06 19.37
N GLY A 122 1.78 -1.31 20.46
CA GLY A 122 3.10 -1.01 21.03
C GLY A 122 3.82 -2.22 21.65
N GLY A 123 3.08 -3.28 22.01
CA GLY A 123 3.63 -4.53 22.51
C GLY A 123 4.22 -5.45 21.43
N LEU A 124 3.93 -5.18 20.16
CA LEU A 124 4.47 -5.94 19.04
C LEU A 124 5.91 -5.51 18.74
N LYS A 125 6.86 -6.43 18.86
CA LYS A 125 8.29 -6.12 18.63
C LYS A 125 8.62 -5.79 17.17
N GLU A 126 8.08 -6.60 16.24
CA GLU A 126 8.32 -6.47 14.80
C GLU A 126 7.09 -7.01 14.08
N VAL A 127 6.48 -6.18 13.25
CA VAL A 127 5.30 -6.54 12.47
C VAL A 127 5.71 -6.62 11.01
N SER A 128 5.66 -7.84 10.45
CA SER A 128 5.89 -8.02 9.01
C SER A 128 4.77 -7.39 8.23
N THR A 129 5.11 -6.73 7.13
CA THR A 129 4.12 -6.21 6.18
C THR A 129 3.47 -7.35 5.39
N LEU A 130 2.31 -7.09 4.77
CA LEU A 130 1.67 -8.08 3.89
C LEU A 130 2.61 -8.50 2.75
N HIS A 131 3.38 -7.55 2.21
CA HIS A 131 4.37 -7.82 1.17
C HIS A 131 5.49 -8.77 1.65
N GLU A 132 5.98 -8.58 2.87
CA GLU A 132 7.01 -9.45 3.47
C GLU A 132 6.45 -10.84 3.80
N LEU A 133 5.20 -10.91 4.28
CA LEU A 133 4.50 -12.17 4.50
C LEU A 133 4.38 -12.95 3.19
N ARG A 134 3.95 -12.29 2.11
CA ARG A 134 3.90 -12.90 0.77
C ARG A 134 5.27 -13.40 0.32
N SER A 135 6.29 -12.53 0.35
CA SER A 135 7.66 -12.87 -0.07
C SER A 135 8.25 -14.04 0.73
N SER A 136 8.01 -14.08 2.04
CA SER A 136 8.49 -15.17 2.89
C SER A 136 7.71 -16.48 2.68
N PHE A 137 6.40 -16.42 2.39
CA PHE A 137 5.62 -17.58 2.01
C PHE A 137 6.12 -18.20 0.69
N GLU A 138 6.35 -17.37 -0.34
CA GLU A 138 6.91 -17.82 -1.62
C GLU A 138 8.26 -18.54 -1.43
N LYS A 139 9.12 -18.02 -0.54
CA LYS A 139 10.40 -18.66 -0.20
C LYS A 139 10.23 -20.02 0.47
N ILE A 140 9.19 -20.21 1.29
CA ILE A 140 8.89 -21.50 1.92
C ILE A 140 8.44 -22.51 0.86
N ILE A 141 7.60 -22.09 -0.10
CA ILE A 141 7.21 -22.95 -1.23
C ILE A 141 8.45 -23.35 -2.04
N ASP A 142 9.29 -22.38 -2.41
CA ASP A 142 10.54 -22.63 -3.15
C ASP A 142 11.42 -23.66 -2.40
N ALA A 143 11.55 -23.54 -1.08
CA ALA A 143 12.32 -24.48 -0.26
C ALA A 143 11.69 -25.89 -0.19
N ILE A 144 10.37 -25.98 -0.03
CA ILE A 144 9.63 -27.26 -0.03
C ILE A 144 9.79 -27.97 -1.38
N ASN A 145 9.59 -27.23 -2.48
CA ASN A 145 9.71 -27.75 -3.84
C ASN A 145 11.15 -28.18 -4.14
N TYR A 146 12.15 -27.39 -3.73
CA TYR A 146 13.56 -27.76 -3.82
C TYR A 146 13.85 -29.06 -3.05
N ASN A 147 13.36 -29.19 -1.81
CA ASN A 147 13.60 -30.39 -0.99
C ASN A 147 12.97 -31.66 -1.56
N LYS A 148 11.82 -31.55 -2.23
CA LYS A 148 11.14 -32.68 -2.90
C LYS A 148 11.73 -33.05 -4.25
N SER A 149 12.55 -32.18 -4.85
CA SER A 149 13.05 -32.34 -6.21
C SER A 149 14.27 -33.26 -6.32
N MET A 150 14.37 -34.01 -7.42
CA MET A 150 15.57 -34.83 -7.73
C MET A 150 16.79 -33.96 -8.05
N LEU A 151 18.01 -34.50 -7.94
CA LEU A 151 19.27 -33.75 -8.17
C LEU A 151 19.27 -32.93 -9.48
N PHE A 152 18.76 -33.51 -10.57
CA PHE A 152 18.66 -32.82 -11.86
C PHE A 152 17.67 -31.64 -11.82
N GLN A 153 16.55 -31.79 -11.14
CA GLN A 153 15.56 -30.73 -10.92
C GLN A 153 16.12 -29.64 -9.99
N LYS A 154 16.92 -30.00 -8.98
CA LYS A 154 17.66 -29.03 -8.13
C LYS A 154 18.60 -28.17 -8.96
N ILE A 155 19.39 -28.80 -9.84
CA ILE A 155 20.29 -28.10 -10.75
C ILE A 155 19.50 -27.15 -11.66
N ILE A 156 18.42 -27.60 -12.30
CA ILE A 156 17.63 -26.74 -13.19
C ILE A 156 16.88 -25.63 -12.43
N SER A 157 16.38 -25.89 -11.22
CA SER A 157 15.66 -24.90 -10.39
C SER A 157 16.53 -23.72 -9.97
N ASN A 158 17.85 -23.91 -9.87
CA ASN A 158 18.81 -22.83 -9.63
C ASN A 158 18.98 -21.93 -10.87
N TRP A 159 18.69 -22.43 -12.08
CA TRP A 159 18.87 -21.72 -13.34
C TRP A 159 17.57 -21.10 -13.87
N VAL A 160 16.43 -21.74 -13.63
CA VAL A 160 15.11 -21.27 -14.07
C VAL A 160 14.10 -21.45 -12.95
N LYS A 161 13.67 -20.33 -12.33
CA LYS A 161 12.51 -20.33 -11.43
C LYS A 161 11.23 -20.49 -12.24
N ILE A 162 10.72 -21.71 -12.35
CA ILE A 162 9.39 -21.97 -12.90
C ILE A 162 8.38 -21.72 -11.79
N LYS A 163 7.73 -20.54 -11.79
CA LYS A 163 6.58 -20.28 -10.92
C LYS A 163 5.36 -21.01 -11.50
N ASP A 164 4.99 -22.14 -10.90
CA ASP A 164 3.71 -22.77 -11.19
C ASP A 164 2.58 -21.90 -10.61
N LYS A 165 1.77 -21.31 -11.50
CA LYS A 165 0.63 -20.47 -11.10
C LYS A 165 -0.50 -21.30 -10.47
N ASN A 166 -0.51 -22.62 -10.68
CA ASN A 166 -1.51 -23.53 -10.15
C ASN A 166 -1.02 -24.27 -8.89
N ASP A 167 0.09 -23.85 -8.28
CA ASP A 167 0.57 -24.42 -7.03
C ASP A 167 -0.53 -24.29 -5.94
N PRO A 168 -1.00 -25.40 -5.33
CA PRO A 168 -2.05 -25.36 -4.31
C PRO A 168 -1.71 -24.49 -3.09
N LEU A 169 -0.42 -24.35 -2.73
CA LEU A 169 0.02 -23.47 -1.65
C LEU A 169 -0.05 -22.00 -2.09
N MET A 170 0.22 -21.69 -3.36
CA MET A 170 0.02 -20.34 -3.90
C MET A 170 -1.46 -19.95 -3.92
N MET A 171 -2.37 -20.89 -4.23
CA MET A 171 -3.81 -20.61 -4.13
C MET A 171 -4.25 -20.31 -2.70
N LYS A 172 -3.72 -21.04 -1.71
CA LYS A 172 -3.97 -20.74 -0.29
C LYS A 172 -3.43 -19.37 0.13
N LEU A 173 -2.29 -18.93 -0.42
CA LEU A 173 -1.77 -17.59 -0.14
C LEU A 173 -2.70 -16.50 -0.68
N VAL A 174 -3.24 -16.68 -1.90
CA VAL A 174 -4.23 -15.75 -2.48
C VAL A 174 -5.50 -15.73 -1.64
N GLU A 175 -6.00 -16.89 -1.22
CA GLU A 175 -7.17 -17.00 -0.35
C GLU A 175 -6.95 -16.26 1.00
N ILE A 176 -5.77 -16.40 1.61
CA ILE A 176 -5.41 -15.65 2.83
C ILE A 176 -5.37 -14.13 2.56
N GLU A 177 -4.82 -13.69 1.43
CA GLU A 177 -4.79 -12.27 1.06
C GLU A 177 -6.22 -11.70 0.88
N GLU A 178 -7.12 -12.46 0.26
CA GLU A 178 -8.54 -12.09 0.10
C GLU A 178 -9.25 -11.97 1.46
N LEU A 179 -9.09 -12.97 2.33
CA LEU A 179 -9.69 -12.98 3.66
C LEU A 179 -9.16 -11.85 4.56
N ILE A 180 -7.89 -11.45 4.39
CA ILE A 180 -7.33 -10.26 5.07
C ILE A 180 -8.05 -8.99 4.61
N ASN A 181 -8.31 -8.84 3.30
CA ASN A 181 -9.02 -7.68 2.77
C ASN A 181 -10.47 -7.62 3.26
N ASP A 182 -11.11 -8.77 3.39
CA ASP A 182 -12.49 -8.90 3.88
C ASP A 182 -12.60 -8.83 5.42
N ASN A 183 -11.45 -8.82 6.12
CA ASN A 183 -11.35 -8.91 7.58
C ASN A 183 -11.96 -10.20 8.16
N ASP A 184 -11.95 -11.30 7.41
CA ASP A 184 -12.44 -12.61 7.85
C ASP A 184 -11.32 -13.40 8.57
N TRP A 185 -11.17 -13.11 9.86
CA TRP A 185 -10.17 -13.76 10.71
C TRP A 185 -10.45 -15.25 10.97
N GLN A 186 -11.72 -15.67 10.90
CA GLN A 186 -12.11 -17.07 11.11
C GLN A 186 -11.79 -17.89 9.87
N GLY A 187 -12.06 -17.34 8.67
CA GLY A 187 -11.60 -17.90 7.41
C GLY A 187 -10.08 -18.08 7.40
N ILE A 188 -9.31 -17.06 7.80
CA ILE A 188 -7.84 -17.16 7.84
C ILE A 188 -7.39 -18.31 8.74
N THR A 189 -7.98 -18.44 9.93
CA THR A 189 -7.66 -19.51 10.88
C THR A 189 -7.91 -20.89 10.26
N THR A 190 -8.99 -21.02 9.49
CA THR A 190 -9.34 -22.27 8.78
C THR A 190 -8.31 -22.62 7.72
N VAL A 191 -7.96 -21.67 6.84
CA VAL A 191 -7.00 -21.89 5.75
C VAL A 191 -5.59 -22.19 6.29
N VAL A 192 -5.18 -21.45 7.32
CA VAL A 192 -3.91 -21.62 8.03
C VAL A 192 -3.83 -22.95 8.77
N GLY A 193 -4.92 -23.41 9.39
CA GLY A 193 -4.98 -24.72 10.05
C GLY A 193 -4.63 -25.88 9.11
N ASN A 194 -4.84 -25.68 7.80
CA ASN A 194 -4.49 -26.64 6.76
C ASN A 194 -3.03 -26.53 6.28
N LEU A 195 -2.20 -25.63 6.84
CA LEU A 195 -0.76 -25.51 6.57
C LEU A 195 0.03 -26.31 7.60
N THR A 196 0.11 -27.62 7.41
CA THR A 196 0.71 -28.56 8.38
C THR A 196 2.23 -28.70 8.25
N HIS A 197 2.85 -28.13 7.22
CA HIS A 197 4.30 -28.26 6.99
C HIS A 197 5.08 -27.41 8.02
N PRO A 198 6.09 -27.97 8.73
CA PRO A 198 6.73 -27.29 9.86
C PRO A 198 7.44 -25.98 9.48
N GLU A 199 7.89 -25.86 8.24
CA GLU A 199 8.52 -24.68 7.64
C GLU A 199 7.58 -23.45 7.66
N PHE A 200 6.26 -23.64 7.75
CA PHE A 200 5.31 -22.55 7.92
C PHE A 200 5.25 -22.01 9.35
N LYS A 201 5.72 -22.72 10.38
CA LYS A 201 5.59 -22.29 11.77
C LYS A 201 6.15 -20.88 12.05
N PRO A 202 7.36 -20.50 11.59
CA PRO A 202 7.86 -19.14 11.75
C PRO A 202 7.02 -18.10 11.00
N TRP A 203 6.50 -18.48 9.83
CA TRP A 203 5.63 -17.62 9.03
C TRP A 203 4.28 -17.37 9.70
N LEU A 204 3.68 -18.40 10.29
CA LEU A 204 2.43 -18.30 11.04
C LEU A 204 2.55 -17.37 12.24
N ASN A 205 3.67 -17.39 12.94
CA ASN A 205 3.93 -16.44 14.03
C ASN A 205 3.93 -14.99 13.53
N ARG A 206 4.54 -14.74 12.35
CA ARG A 206 4.56 -13.41 11.73
C ARG A 206 3.18 -12.98 11.25
N LEU A 207 2.42 -13.90 10.65
CA LEU A 207 1.04 -13.66 10.23
C LEU A 207 0.16 -13.29 11.44
N ASN A 208 0.33 -13.98 12.58
CA ASN A 208 -0.43 -13.68 13.79
C ASN A 208 -0.14 -12.25 14.29
N SER A 209 1.13 -11.83 14.34
CA SER A 209 1.48 -10.45 14.71
C SER A 209 0.87 -9.43 13.74
N PHE A 210 0.86 -9.72 12.43
CA PHE A 210 0.21 -8.87 11.42
C PHE A 210 -1.30 -8.77 11.66
N ILE A 211 -1.99 -9.89 11.94
CA ILE A 211 -3.42 -9.91 12.21
C ILE A 211 -3.74 -9.09 13.45
N ILE A 212 -2.98 -9.25 14.53
CA ILE A 212 -3.15 -8.47 15.76
C ILE A 212 -2.98 -6.97 15.45
N ALA A 213 -1.94 -6.60 14.70
CA ALA A 213 -1.73 -5.21 14.31
C ALA A 213 -2.90 -4.66 13.48
N TYR A 214 -3.30 -5.37 12.43
CA TYR A 214 -4.37 -4.95 11.54
C TYR A 214 -5.70 -4.78 12.30
N ARG A 215 -6.03 -5.72 13.19
CA ARG A 215 -7.25 -5.66 14.01
C ARG A 215 -7.25 -4.44 14.91
N ASN A 216 -6.16 -4.16 15.62
CA ASN A 216 -6.07 -3.01 16.51
C ASN A 216 -6.12 -1.67 15.75
N ILE A 217 -5.49 -1.57 14.58
CA ILE A 217 -5.62 -0.40 13.69
C ILE A 217 -7.09 -0.20 13.29
N SER A 218 -7.79 -1.28 12.97
CA SER A 218 -9.20 -1.23 12.57
C SER A 218 -10.12 -0.82 13.73
N ILE A 219 -9.81 -1.27 14.96
CA ILE A 219 -10.50 -0.84 16.19
C ILE A 219 -10.31 0.67 16.37
N ILE A 220 -9.07 1.15 16.34
CA ILE A 220 -8.75 2.58 16.47
C ILE A 220 -9.54 3.38 15.41
N TYR A 221 -9.47 2.97 14.15
CA TYR A 221 -10.21 3.64 13.07
C TYR A 221 -11.72 3.71 13.35
N ARG A 222 -12.33 2.60 13.77
CA ARG A 222 -13.77 2.52 14.03
C ARG A 222 -14.20 3.40 15.19
N TYR A 223 -13.45 3.41 16.28
CA TYR A 223 -13.74 4.26 17.43
C TYR A 223 -13.56 5.74 17.08
N LEU A 224 -12.53 6.09 16.31
CA LEU A 224 -12.34 7.48 15.85
C LEU A 224 -13.46 7.98 14.95
N LEU A 225 -14.11 7.12 14.17
CA LEU A 225 -15.29 7.51 13.39
C LEU A 225 -16.48 7.93 14.26
N GLN A 226 -16.60 7.41 15.49
CA GLN A 226 -17.67 7.80 16.42
C GLN A 226 -17.52 9.25 16.89
N TYR A 227 -16.30 9.80 16.89
CA TYR A 227 -16.05 11.20 17.24
C TYR A 227 -16.36 12.19 16.10
N ILE A 228 -16.73 11.69 14.91
CA ILE A 228 -17.10 12.52 13.74
C ILE A 228 -18.60 12.46 13.45
N SER A 229 -19.31 11.43 13.94
CA SER A 229 -20.77 11.31 13.80
C SER A 229 -21.51 12.15 14.83
#